data_AF-A0A1A9B4I3-F1
#
_entry.id   AF-A0A1A9B4I3-F1
#
_cell.length_a   1.000
_cell.length_b   1.000
_cell.length_c   1.000
_cell.angle_alpha   90.00
_cell.angle_beta   90.00
_cell.angle_gamma   90.00
#
_symmetry.space_group_name_H-M   'P 1'
#
loop_
_entity.id
_entity.type
_entity.pdbx_description
1 polymer ?
#
loop_
_entity_poly.entity_id
_entity_poly.type
_entity_poly.pdbx_seq_one_letter_code
_entity_poly.pdbx_strand_id
1 'polypeptide(L)'
;MRPSPIPDDEMWPGARRMVATGPSGDLTDTDIAPVEVLVDTGEHTGLPRVCVRLRLEDGDLEKLAAGGTVWLAVYGPLPVFSVDVKGPGE
;
A
#
# COMPACT_ATOMS: atom_id res chain seq x y z
N MET A 1 -7.56 7.68 6.24
CA MET A 1 -6.46 7.29 5.31
C MET A 1 -7.10 6.47 4.22
N ARG A 2 -6.71 6.67 2.95
CA ARG A 2 -7.30 5.94 1.83
C ARG A 2 -6.26 5.48 0.81
N PRO A 3 -6.48 4.35 0.11
CA PRO A 3 -5.70 4.00 -1.06
C PRO A 3 -5.67 5.15 -2.07
N SER A 4 -4.53 5.31 -2.73
CA SER A 4 -4.35 6.33 -3.77
C SER A 4 -3.44 5.82 -4.89
N PRO A 5 -3.60 6.33 -6.12
CA PRO A 5 -2.68 6.01 -7.21
C PRO A 5 -1.24 6.35 -6.83
N ILE A 6 -0.30 5.56 -7.36
CA ILE A 6 1.13 5.72 -7.18
C ILE A 6 1.65 6.59 -8.33
N PRO A 7 2.18 7.78 -8.07
CA PRO A 7 2.74 8.66 -9.10
C PRO A 7 3.84 7.98 -9.92
N ASP A 8 3.97 8.34 -11.20
CA ASP A 8 4.97 7.74 -12.10
C ASP A 8 6.42 8.04 -11.66
N ASP A 9 6.65 9.17 -11.00
CA ASP A 9 7.94 9.57 -10.44
C ASP A 9 8.29 8.85 -9.13
N GLU A 10 7.31 8.21 -8.49
CA GLU A 10 7.53 7.30 -7.34
C GLU A 10 7.83 5.84 -7.80
N MET A 11 7.81 5.56 -9.11
CA MET A 11 8.20 4.25 -9.65
C MET A 11 9.72 4.13 -9.80
N TRP A 12 10.26 2.95 -9.49
CA TRP A 12 11.67 2.62 -9.68
C TRP A 12 11.90 1.60 -10.80
N PRO A 13 13.12 1.52 -11.38
CA PRO A 13 13.43 0.55 -12.42
C PRO A 13 13.12 -0.89 -11.97
N GLY A 14 12.44 -1.65 -12.84
CA GLY A 14 12.07 -3.04 -12.56
C GLY A 14 10.73 -3.22 -11.83
N ALA A 15 10.19 -2.18 -11.19
CA ALA A 15 8.85 -2.23 -10.63
C ALA A 15 7.78 -2.30 -11.73
N ARG A 16 6.73 -3.07 -11.45
CA ARG A 16 5.55 -3.19 -12.31
C ARG A 16 4.32 -2.72 -11.53
N ARG A 17 3.55 -1.83 -12.14
CA ARG A 17 2.24 -1.39 -11.62
C ARG A 17 1.19 -2.46 -11.92
N MET A 18 0.42 -2.81 -10.90
CA MET A 18 -0.68 -3.77 -10.98
C MET A 18 -1.85 -3.29 -10.11
N VAL A 19 -3.04 -3.87 -10.32
CA VAL A 19 -4.17 -3.70 -9.41
C VAL A 19 -4.34 -5.00 -8.64
N ALA A 20 -4.19 -4.93 -7.31
CA ALA A 20 -4.52 -6.03 -6.42
C ALA A 20 -6.01 -5.95 -6.07
N THR A 21 -6.72 -7.07 -6.24
CA THR A 21 -8.17 -7.18 -6.02
C THR A 21 -8.47 -8.28 -5.02
N GLY A 22 -9.71 -8.35 -4.53
CA GLY A 22 -10.15 -9.47 -3.72
C GLY A 22 -9.96 -10.82 -4.44
N PRO A 23 -9.88 -11.95 -3.70
CA PRO A 23 -9.59 -13.27 -4.28
C PRO A 23 -10.63 -13.75 -5.30
N SER A 24 -11.85 -13.22 -5.25
CA SER A 24 -12.91 -13.46 -6.24
C SER A 24 -12.67 -12.74 -7.58
N GLY A 25 -11.76 -11.76 -7.62
CA GLY A 25 -11.62 -10.82 -8.73
C GLY A 25 -12.75 -9.79 -8.82
N ASP A 26 -13.69 -9.80 -7.87
CA ASP A 26 -14.82 -8.87 -7.85
C ASP A 26 -14.36 -7.48 -7.42
N LEU A 27 -14.41 -6.52 -8.36
CA LEU A 27 -14.05 -5.13 -8.12
C LEU A 27 -15.14 -4.34 -7.38
N THR A 28 -16.32 -4.93 -7.19
CA THR A 28 -17.46 -4.31 -6.51
C THR A 28 -17.60 -4.74 -5.06
N ASP A 29 -16.75 -5.67 -4.60
CA ASP A 29 -16.65 -6.07 -3.20
C ASP A 29 -16.22 -4.87 -2.34
N THR A 30 -17.11 -4.45 -1.45
CA THR A 30 -16.87 -3.31 -0.54
C THR A 30 -16.03 -3.68 0.67
N ASP A 31 -15.87 -4.96 0.97
CA ASP A 31 -15.07 -5.45 2.09
C ASP A 31 -13.58 -5.47 1.73
N ILE A 32 -13.25 -5.68 0.45
CA ILE A 32 -11.86 -5.65 -0.06
C ILE A 32 -11.76 -4.66 -1.23
N ALA A 33 -11.40 -3.43 -0.91
CA ALA A 33 -11.18 -2.40 -1.94
C ALA A 33 -10.01 -2.79 -2.86
N PRO A 34 -10.16 -2.69 -4.19
CA PRO A 34 -9.04 -2.86 -5.11
C PRO A 34 -8.05 -1.71 -4.93
N VAL A 35 -6.75 -2.04 -4.91
CA VAL A 35 -5.67 -1.06 -4.72
C VAL A 35 -4.62 -1.18 -5.79
N GLU A 36 -4.09 -0.03 -6.23
CA GLU A 36 -2.90 -0.01 -7.06
C GLU A 36 -1.69 -0.41 -6.22
N VAL A 37 -0.86 -1.29 -6.79
CA VAL A 37 0.36 -1.79 -6.15
C VAL A 37 1.53 -1.70 -7.11
N LEU A 38 2.72 -1.42 -6.57
CA LEU A 38 3.98 -1.69 -7.25
C LEU A 38 4.51 -3.05 -6.79
N VAL A 39 4.87 -3.90 -7.75
CA VAL A 39 5.49 -5.19 -7.52
C VAL A 39 6.85 -5.22 -8.19
N ASP A 40 7.89 -5.55 -7.43
CA ASP A 40 9.18 -5.99 -7.96
C ASP A 40 9.57 -7.32 -7.33
N THR A 41 10.57 -7.99 -7.90
CA THR A 41 11.25 -9.09 -7.20
C THR A 41 12.51 -8.51 -6.59
N GLY A 42 12.62 -8.57 -5.27
CA GLY A 42 13.78 -8.03 -4.57
C GLY A 42 15.04 -8.76 -5.04
N GLU A 43 15.94 -8.05 -5.72
CA GLU A 43 17.15 -8.62 -6.33
C GLU A 43 18.01 -9.42 -5.32
N HIS A 44 17.94 -9.05 -4.04
CA HIS A 44 18.74 -9.65 -2.98
C HIS A 44 18.07 -10.79 -2.21
N THR A 45 16.74 -10.85 -2.19
CA THR A 45 15.99 -11.83 -1.39
C THR A 45 15.25 -12.86 -2.25
N GLY A 46 15.04 -12.56 -3.54
CA GLY A 46 14.17 -13.34 -4.43
C GLY A 46 12.69 -13.29 -4.04
N LEU A 47 12.33 -12.52 -3.02
CA LEU A 47 10.95 -12.36 -2.55
C LEU A 47 10.30 -11.18 -3.27
N PRO A 48 8.98 -11.24 -3.56
CA PRO A 48 8.28 -10.10 -4.13
C PRO A 48 8.23 -8.96 -3.10
N ARG A 49 8.64 -7.76 -3.52
CA ARG A 49 8.34 -6.53 -2.80
C ARG A 49 7.02 -5.99 -3.33
N VAL A 50 6.06 -5.81 -2.44
CA VAL A 50 4.76 -5.20 -2.76
C VAL A 50 4.66 -3.88 -2.02
N CYS A 51 4.40 -2.80 -2.75
CA CYS A 51 4.22 -1.47 -2.19
C CYS A 51 2.84 -0.93 -2.53
N VAL A 52 2.16 -0.39 -1.52
CA VAL A 52 0.85 0.26 -1.63
C VAL A 52 0.98 1.67 -1.10
N ARG A 53 0.29 2.63 -1.73
CA ARG A 53 0.30 4.02 -1.31
C ARG A 53 -1.03 4.40 -0.67
N LEU A 54 -0.96 4.88 0.56
CA LEU A 54 -2.10 5.44 1.29
C LEU A 54 -1.92 6.95 1.41
N ARG A 55 -2.96 7.71 1.06
CA ARG A 55 -3.02 9.13 1.33
C ARG A 55 -3.66 9.37 2.68
N LEU A 56 -3.00 10.19 3.49
CA LEU A 56 -3.55 10.72 4.74
C LEU A 56 -4.72 11.66 4.42
N GLU A 57 -5.76 11.57 5.23
CA GLU A 57 -6.94 12.42 5.18
C GLU A 57 -6.96 13.36 6.39
N ASP A 58 -7.82 14.37 6.33
CA ASP A 58 -7.95 15.36 7.39
C ASP A 58 -8.23 14.66 8.74
N GLY A 59 -7.42 15.00 9.75
CA GLY A 59 -7.52 14.41 11.09
C GLY A 59 -6.74 13.11 11.29
N ASP A 60 -6.16 12.50 10.25
CA ASP A 60 -5.41 11.24 10.41
C ASP A 60 -4.09 11.45 11.16
N LEU A 61 -3.36 12.52 10.84
CA LEU A 61 -2.10 12.83 11.51
C LEU A 61 -2.31 13.10 12.99
N GLU A 62 -3.37 13.82 13.34
CA GLU A 62 -3.75 14.10 14.72
C GLU A 62 -4.11 12.81 15.47
N LYS A 63 -4.86 11.89 14.82
CA LYS A 63 -5.16 10.57 15.40
C LYS A 63 -3.89 9.75 15.62
N LEU A 64 -2.97 9.73 14.66
CA LEU A 64 -1.69 9.03 14.79
C LEU A 64 -0.83 9.63 15.90
N ALA A 65 -0.71 10.96 15.94
CA ALA A 65 0.03 11.69 16.98
C ALA A 65 -0.55 11.48 18.38
N ALA A 66 -1.87 11.28 18.49
CA ALA A 66 -2.54 10.96 19.75
C ALA A 66 -2.36 9.48 20.20
N GLY A 67 -1.53 8.70 19.50
CA GLY A 67 -1.30 7.28 19.80
C GLY A 67 -2.27 6.33 19.10
N GLY A 68 -2.98 6.80 18.07
CA GLY A 68 -3.81 5.95 17.21
C GLY A 68 -2.99 4.84 16.55
N THR A 69 -3.64 3.70 16.30
CA THR A 69 -3.00 2.51 15.73
C THR A 69 -3.51 2.27 14.32
N VAL A 70 -2.60 1.96 13.40
CA VAL A 70 -2.94 1.47 12.06
C VAL A 70 -2.91 -0.05 12.09
N TRP A 71 -4.06 -0.66 11.80
CA TRP A 71 -4.13 -2.10 11.58
C TRP A 71 -3.98 -2.40 10.10
N LEU A 72 -2.98 -3.21 9.76
CA LEU A 72 -2.79 -3.76 8.41
C LEU A 72 -3.23 -5.23 8.42
N ALA A 73 -4.34 -5.52 7.75
CA ALA A 73 -4.82 -6.88 7.53
C ALA A 73 -4.48 -7.29 6.09
N VAL A 74 -3.80 -8.42 5.92
CA VAL A 74 -3.43 -8.97 4.61
C VAL A 74 -3.90 -10.42 4.55
N TYR A 75 -4.54 -10.79 3.44
CA TYR A 75 -4.96 -12.16 3.17
C TYR A 75 -3.97 -12.81 2.21
N GLY A 76 -3.21 -13.79 2.69
CA GLY A 76 -2.17 -14.48 1.92
C GLY A 76 -0.82 -14.53 2.66
N PRO A 77 0.27 -14.94 1.98
CA PRO A 77 1.59 -14.87 2.57
C PRO A 77 1.95 -13.41 2.85
N LEU A 78 2.29 -13.10 4.10
CA LEU A 78 2.76 -11.77 4.49
C LEU A 78 4.27 -11.67 4.18
N PRO A 79 4.71 -10.87 3.18
CA PRO A 79 6.12 -10.57 3.07
C PRO A 79 6.57 -9.74 4.29
N VAL A 80 7.88 -9.70 4.55
CA VAL A 80 8.45 -8.69 5.45
C VAL A 80 7.99 -7.32 4.95
N PHE A 81 7.38 -6.54 5.83
CA PHE A 81 6.81 -5.24 5.47
C PHE A 81 7.46 -4.12 6.26
N SER A 82 7.44 -2.93 5.65
CA SER A 82 7.79 -1.66 6.28
C SER A 82 6.65 -0.69 6.04
N VAL A 83 6.38 0.17 7.02
CA VAL A 83 5.46 1.30 6.87
C VAL A 83 6.28 2.57 6.94
N ASP A 84 6.21 3.38 5.90
CA ASP A 84 6.78 4.72 5.88
C ASP A 84 5.64 5.73 5.96
N VAL A 85 5.75 6.71 6.85
CA VAL A 85 4.73 7.74 7.07
C VAL A 85 5.36 9.08 6.77
N LYS A 86 4.94 9.70 5.65
CA LYS A 86 5.40 11.01 5.20
C LYS A 86 4.37 12.08 5.52
N GLY A 87 4.84 13.26 5.92
CA GLY A 87 4.01 14.43 6.12
C GLY A 87 3.56 15.08 4.80
N PRO A 88 2.66 16.09 4.86
CA PRO A 88 2.27 16.84 3.68
C PRO A 88 3.47 17.63 3.11
N GLY A 89 3.90 17.29 1.88
CA GLY A 89 4.99 17.99 1.19
C GLY A 89 6.38 17.35 1.34
N GLU A 90 6.48 16.18 1.98
CA GLU A 90 7.66 15.28 1.99
C GLU A 90 7.54 14.18 0.93
#